data_AF-A0A0G1ELM1-F1
#
_entry.id   AF-A0A0G1ELM1-F1
#
_cell.length_a   1.000
_cell.length_b   1.000
_cell.length_c   1.000
_cell.angle_alpha   90.00
_cell.angle_beta   90.00
_cell.angle_gamma   90.00
#
_symmetry.space_group_name_H-M   'P 1'
#
loop_
_entity.id
_entity.type
_entity.pdbx_description
1 polymer ?
#
loop_
_entity_poly.entity_id
_entity_poly.type
_entity_poly.pdbx_seq_one_letter_code
_entity_poly.pdbx_strand_id
1 'polypeptide(L)'
;MGKSIVFKILIIVTILTFLGLSSYQIIKIDGGKYPYCFYLPPYGTAKFDWSTYQYSKFRDECLVRVGAIFSDPSVCTLTKGLSYYDCFGRLGKISKDPNICNKFQTDQFMRQSCFNQMVLYNYNLTGDPCEALSNPEKGTCYRSLANSKKDENYCLKIDMDSYGGNPKFNCLVDLAIIKNNDKLCDLLDSSMPENMNSTTCKRAAANVNRQKEVRQTL
;
A
#
# COMPACT_ATOMS: atom_id res chain seq x y z
N MET A 1 -10.54 -14.84 23.03
CA MET A 1 -11.63 -14.75 22.01
C MET A 1 -11.37 -15.52 20.71
N GLY A 2 -10.13 -15.85 20.31
CA GLY A 2 -9.87 -16.52 19.00
C GLY A 2 -10.40 -17.95 18.82
N LYS A 3 -10.52 -18.76 19.89
CA LYS A 3 -10.94 -20.18 19.78
C LYS A 3 -12.39 -20.36 19.28
N SER A 4 -13.26 -19.36 19.49
CA SER A 4 -14.68 -19.47 19.10
C SER A 4 -14.91 -19.29 17.59
N ILE A 5 -14.05 -18.54 16.90
CA ILE A 5 -14.20 -18.28 15.45
C ILE A 5 -13.74 -19.50 14.65
N VAL A 6 -12.63 -20.11 15.05
CA VAL A 6 -12.08 -21.31 14.40
C VAL A 6 -13.09 -22.46 14.43
N PHE A 7 -13.79 -22.64 15.55
CA PHE A 7 -14.78 -23.71 15.71
C PHE A 7 -16.02 -23.52 14.82
N LYS A 8 -16.51 -22.28 14.68
CA LYS A 8 -17.65 -21.95 13.80
C LYS A 8 -17.31 -22.16 12.33
N ILE A 9 -16.09 -21.80 11.90
CA ILE A 9 -15.61 -22.04 10.53
C ILE A 9 -15.54 -23.56 10.25
N LEU A 10 -15.04 -24.35 11.21
CA LEU A 10 -14.98 -25.80 11.09
C LEU A 10 -16.37 -26.44 10.90
N ILE A 11 -17.37 -26.02 11.67
CA ILE A 11 -18.75 -26.53 11.55
C ILE A 11 -19.33 -26.22 10.17
N ILE A 12 -19.17 -24.99 9.68
CA ILE A 12 -19.68 -24.59 8.35
C ILE A 12 -19.03 -25.40 7.24
N VAL A 13 -17.71 -25.60 7.30
CA VAL A 13 -16.98 -26.43 6.33
C VAL A 13 -17.50 -27.88 6.35
N THR A 14 -17.77 -28.42 7.54
CA THR A 14 -18.28 -29.80 7.70
C THR A 14 -19.68 -29.97 7.12
N ILE A 15 -20.57 -28.99 7.34
CA ILE A 15 -21.93 -28.99 6.78
C ILE A 15 -21.89 -28.88 5.25
N LEU A 16 -21.03 -28.01 4.72
CA LEU A 16 -20.87 -27.84 3.26
C LEU A 16 -20.31 -29.09 2.58
N THR A 17 -19.41 -29.84 3.25
CA THR A 17 -18.94 -31.13 2.74
C THR A 17 -20.03 -32.20 2.72
N PHE A 18 -20.94 -32.21 3.70
CA PHE A 18 -22.02 -33.20 3.80
C PHE A 18 -23.11 -33.00 2.73
N LEU A 19 -23.30 -31.77 2.24
CA LEU A 19 -24.34 -31.43 1.26
C LEU A 19 -23.95 -31.72 -0.20
N GLY A 20 -22.83 -32.39 -0.47
CA GLY A 20 -22.48 -32.82 -1.84
C GLY A 20 -22.18 -31.68 -2.84
N LEU A 21 -22.01 -30.44 -2.36
CA LEU A 21 -21.57 -29.29 -3.18
C LEU A 21 -20.06 -29.36 -3.51
N SER A 22 -19.48 -30.56 -3.54
CA SER A 22 -18.03 -30.79 -3.50
C SER A 22 -17.37 -30.68 -4.87
N SER A 23 -17.25 -29.46 -5.37
CA SER A 23 -16.15 -29.07 -6.26
C SER A 23 -15.16 -28.12 -5.56
N TYR A 24 -15.19 -28.07 -4.23
CA TYR A 24 -14.19 -27.34 -3.45
C TYR A 24 -12.90 -28.15 -3.37
N GLN A 25 -11.86 -27.69 -4.08
CA GLN A 25 -10.51 -28.18 -3.84
C GLN A 25 -9.92 -27.44 -2.65
N ILE A 26 -9.70 -28.19 -1.57
CA ILE A 26 -9.06 -27.71 -0.35
C ILE A 26 -7.54 -27.83 -0.55
N ILE A 27 -6.85 -26.70 -0.68
CA ILE A 27 -5.39 -26.68 -0.85
C ILE A 27 -4.73 -26.51 0.51
N LYS A 28 -3.96 -27.52 0.92
CA LYS A 28 -3.07 -27.40 2.07
C LYS A 28 -1.91 -26.48 1.69
N ILE A 29 -1.79 -25.34 2.36
CA ILE A 29 -0.66 -24.44 2.22
C ILE A 29 0.41 -24.89 3.22
N ASP A 30 1.65 -25.06 2.76
CA ASP A 30 2.82 -25.39 3.60
C ASP A 30 2.59 -26.62 4.50
N GLY A 31 2.25 -27.76 3.88
CA GLY A 31 1.99 -29.01 4.62
C GLY A 31 0.72 -29.00 5.49
N GLY A 32 -0.10 -27.94 5.43
CA GLY A 32 -1.30 -27.77 6.25
C GLY A 32 -1.12 -26.78 7.41
N LYS A 33 -0.02 -26.02 7.44
CA LYS A 33 0.25 -25.00 8.46
C LYS A 33 -0.79 -23.87 8.47
N TYR A 34 -1.36 -23.51 7.32
CA TYR A 34 -2.36 -22.43 7.21
C TYR A 34 -3.72 -22.97 6.74
N PRO A 35 -4.83 -22.36 7.18
CA PRO A 35 -6.14 -22.71 6.66
C PRO A 35 -6.25 -22.38 5.17
N TYR A 36 -7.18 -23.08 4.55
CA TYR A 36 -7.25 -23.26 3.12
C TYR A 36 -7.63 -21.98 2.37
N CYS A 37 -7.07 -21.82 1.18
CA CYS A 37 -7.57 -20.89 0.18
C CYS A 37 -8.83 -21.48 -0.45
N PHE A 38 -9.99 -20.90 -0.15
CA PHE A 38 -11.22 -21.26 -0.86
C PHE A 38 -11.26 -20.48 -2.17
N TYR A 39 -11.03 -21.17 -3.28
CA TYR A 39 -11.32 -20.66 -4.62
C TYR A 39 -12.56 -21.37 -5.14
N LEU A 40 -13.57 -20.57 -5.49
CA LEU A 40 -14.72 -21.02 -6.25
C LEU A 40 -14.43 -20.73 -7.72
N PRO A 41 -14.00 -21.72 -8.53
CA PRO A 41 -13.91 -21.51 -9.96
C PRO A 41 -15.31 -21.14 -10.48
N PRO A 42 -15.41 -20.15 -11.37
CA PRO A 42 -16.71 -19.73 -11.88
C PRO A 42 -17.39 -20.86 -12.70
N TYR A 43 -16.67 -21.87 -13.21
CA TYR A 43 -17.24 -22.96 -14.00
C TYR A 43 -16.46 -24.29 -13.88
N GLY A 44 -17.10 -25.34 -13.34
CA GLY A 44 -16.77 -26.76 -13.62
C GLY A 44 -15.73 -27.47 -12.75
N THR A 45 -15.86 -28.80 -12.68
CA THR A 45 -15.12 -29.78 -11.84
C THR A 45 -13.77 -30.25 -12.41
N ALA A 46 -13.19 -29.56 -13.38
CA ALA A 46 -11.96 -30.01 -14.03
C ALA A 46 -10.77 -30.04 -13.05
N LYS A 47 -9.91 -31.07 -13.16
CA LYS A 47 -8.63 -31.16 -12.43
C LYS A 47 -7.83 -29.88 -12.66
N PHE A 48 -7.46 -29.23 -11.57
CA PHE A 48 -6.93 -27.88 -11.57
C PHE A 48 -5.41 -27.87 -11.74
N ASP A 49 -4.91 -27.23 -12.79
CA ASP A 49 -3.48 -27.00 -13.00
C ASP A 49 -3.11 -25.54 -12.68
N TRP A 50 -2.45 -25.35 -11.54
CA TRP A 50 -1.99 -24.05 -11.04
C TRP A 50 -0.83 -23.45 -11.85
N SER A 51 -0.29 -24.16 -12.83
CA SER A 51 0.80 -23.68 -13.68
C SER A 51 0.35 -22.59 -14.67
N THR A 52 -0.95 -22.49 -14.99
CA THR A 52 -1.43 -21.49 -15.94
C THR A 52 -1.55 -20.09 -15.31
N TYR A 53 -1.18 -19.07 -16.09
CA TYR A 53 -0.95 -17.68 -15.65
C TYR A 53 -2.14 -17.05 -14.89
N GLN A 54 -3.38 -17.37 -15.24
CA GLN A 54 -4.53 -16.83 -14.50
C GLN A 54 -4.58 -17.33 -13.05
N TYR A 55 -4.17 -18.56 -12.79
CA TYR A 55 -4.23 -19.14 -11.45
C TYR A 55 -3.07 -18.71 -10.55
N SER A 56 -1.93 -18.32 -11.12
CA SER A 56 -0.83 -17.79 -10.32
C SER A 56 -1.24 -16.50 -9.60
N LYS A 57 -2.03 -15.63 -10.24
CA LYS A 57 -2.56 -14.40 -9.63
C LYS A 57 -3.51 -14.69 -8.46
N PHE A 58 -4.45 -15.63 -8.63
CA PHE A 58 -5.39 -16.00 -7.56
C PHE A 58 -4.68 -16.68 -6.38
N ARG A 59 -3.75 -17.61 -6.68
CA ARG A 59 -2.91 -18.24 -5.68
C ARG A 59 -2.17 -17.19 -4.86
N ASP A 60 -1.53 -16.27 -5.54
CA ASP A 60 -0.74 -15.22 -4.92
C ASP A 60 -1.60 -14.26 -4.09
N GLU A 61 -2.77 -13.83 -4.59
CA GLU A 61 -3.72 -13.02 -3.82
C GLU A 61 -4.19 -13.75 -2.56
N CYS A 62 -4.39 -15.07 -2.64
CA CYS A 62 -4.76 -15.82 -1.45
C CYS A 62 -3.61 -15.91 -0.46
N LEU A 63 -2.38 -16.23 -0.91
CA LEU A 63 -1.20 -16.27 -0.05
C LEU A 63 -0.96 -14.91 0.63
N VAL A 64 -1.16 -13.82 -0.10
CA VAL A 64 -1.16 -12.46 0.43
C VAL A 64 -2.15 -12.30 1.59
N ARG A 65 -3.40 -12.74 1.42
CA ARG A 65 -4.42 -12.68 2.49
C ARG A 65 -4.08 -13.57 3.68
N VAL A 66 -3.62 -14.79 3.43
CA VAL A 66 -3.20 -15.73 4.47
C VAL A 66 -2.05 -15.16 5.27
N GLY A 67 -0.98 -14.72 4.62
CA GLY A 67 0.15 -14.06 5.27
C GLY A 67 -0.31 -12.92 6.14
N ALA A 68 -1.19 -12.06 5.62
CA ALA A 68 -1.69 -10.91 6.36
C ALA A 68 -2.60 -11.28 7.54
N ILE A 69 -3.51 -12.26 7.40
CA ILE A 69 -4.38 -12.76 8.49
C ILE A 69 -3.55 -13.40 9.60
N PHE A 70 -2.55 -14.19 9.25
CA PHE A 70 -1.70 -14.89 10.23
C PHE A 70 -0.52 -14.04 10.71
N SER A 71 -0.34 -12.85 10.14
CA SER A 71 0.85 -12.02 10.34
C SER A 71 2.15 -12.83 10.17
N ASP A 72 2.17 -13.80 9.25
CA ASP A 72 3.31 -14.69 9.01
C ASP A 72 4.03 -14.31 7.70
N PRO A 73 5.21 -13.66 7.77
CA PRO A 73 5.95 -13.25 6.59
C PRO A 73 6.48 -14.41 5.75
N SER A 74 6.58 -15.63 6.29
CA SER A 74 7.00 -16.81 5.53
C SER A 74 5.98 -17.19 4.45
N VAL A 75 4.72 -16.78 4.58
CA VAL A 75 3.72 -16.99 3.52
C VAL A 75 4.07 -16.14 2.29
N CYS A 76 4.58 -14.93 2.50
CA CYS A 76 4.95 -14.06 1.39
C CYS A 76 6.07 -14.64 0.54
N THR A 77 7.00 -15.41 1.12
CA THR A 77 8.07 -16.07 0.35
C THR A 77 7.57 -17.17 -0.59
N LEU A 78 6.29 -17.57 -0.50
CA LEU A 78 5.65 -18.52 -1.41
C LEU A 78 5.10 -17.85 -2.68
N THR A 79 5.02 -16.53 -2.70
CA THR A 79 4.58 -15.74 -3.87
C THR A 79 5.77 -15.31 -4.71
N LYS A 80 5.54 -14.84 -5.96
CA LYS A 80 6.61 -14.42 -6.88
C LYS A 80 6.32 -13.06 -7.50
N GLY A 81 7.37 -12.39 -7.97
CA GLY A 81 7.25 -11.12 -8.71
C GLY A 81 6.49 -10.05 -7.93
N LEU A 82 5.55 -9.35 -8.57
CA LEU A 82 4.79 -8.26 -7.96
C LEU A 82 3.99 -8.67 -6.73
N SER A 83 3.49 -9.92 -6.71
CA SER A 83 2.71 -10.45 -5.60
C SER A 83 3.51 -10.59 -4.32
N TYR A 84 4.81 -10.85 -4.43
CA TYR A 84 5.73 -10.92 -3.29
C TYR A 84 5.78 -9.58 -2.56
N TYR A 85 5.87 -8.49 -3.30
CA TYR A 85 5.90 -7.15 -2.71
C TYR A 85 4.53 -6.71 -2.19
N ASP A 86 3.44 -7.01 -2.92
CA ASP A 86 2.08 -6.72 -2.44
C ASP A 86 1.77 -7.51 -1.15
N CYS A 87 2.29 -8.73 -1.01
CA CYS A 87 2.15 -9.53 0.20
C CYS A 87 2.77 -8.85 1.40
N PHE A 88 4.04 -8.45 1.32
CA PHE A 88 4.72 -7.77 2.41
C PHE A 88 4.13 -6.39 2.71
N GLY A 89 3.71 -5.63 1.69
CA GLY A 89 3.01 -4.36 1.87
C GLY A 89 1.71 -4.53 2.66
N ARG A 90 0.90 -5.54 2.31
CA ARG A 90 -0.34 -5.88 3.04
C ARG A 90 -0.07 -6.48 4.41
N LEU A 91 1.02 -7.20 4.58
CA LEU A 91 1.43 -7.73 5.86
C LEU A 91 1.82 -6.59 6.82
N GLY A 92 2.66 -5.66 6.36
CA GLY A 92 3.01 -4.45 7.11
C GLY A 92 1.78 -3.61 7.43
N LYS A 93 0.85 -3.51 6.47
CA LYS A 93 -0.47 -2.89 6.66
C LYS A 93 -1.28 -3.54 7.78
N ILE A 94 -1.47 -4.87 7.78
CA ILE A 94 -2.35 -5.55 8.75
C ILE A 94 -1.71 -5.63 10.14
N SER A 95 -0.42 -6.00 10.20
CA SER A 95 0.33 -6.11 11.45
C SER A 95 0.67 -4.77 12.10
N LYS A 96 0.68 -3.68 11.30
CA LYS A 96 1.17 -2.35 11.69
C LYS A 96 2.63 -2.34 12.15
N ASP A 97 3.42 -3.31 11.72
CA ASP A 97 4.84 -3.42 12.07
C ASP A 97 5.73 -2.93 10.91
N PRO A 98 6.38 -1.75 11.03
CA PRO A 98 7.26 -1.23 9.98
C PRO A 98 8.50 -2.11 9.76
N ASN A 99 8.87 -2.97 10.72
CA ASN A 99 10.00 -3.89 10.56
C ASN A 99 9.78 -4.92 9.46
N ILE A 100 8.53 -5.16 9.05
CA ILE A 100 8.22 -6.01 7.90
C ILE A 100 8.83 -5.45 6.62
N CYS A 101 8.80 -4.12 6.44
CA CYS A 101 9.42 -3.48 5.28
C CYS A 101 10.96 -3.48 5.37
N ASN A 102 11.54 -3.59 6.57
CA ASN A 102 12.99 -3.67 6.74
C ASN A 102 13.59 -5.01 6.26
N LYS A 103 12.77 -5.99 5.87
CA LYS A 103 13.25 -7.22 5.22
C LYS A 103 13.81 -6.98 3.83
N PHE A 104 13.45 -5.87 3.18
CA PHE A 104 13.97 -5.47 1.87
C PHE A 104 15.25 -4.63 2.01
N GLN A 105 16.29 -5.18 2.63
CA GLN A 105 17.51 -4.40 2.91
C GLN A 105 18.24 -3.95 1.64
N THR A 106 18.30 -4.81 0.63
CA THR A 106 19.02 -4.57 -0.62
C THR A 106 18.15 -3.93 -1.70
N ASP A 107 16.84 -4.12 -1.64
CA ASP A 107 15.89 -3.59 -2.63
C ASP A 107 15.19 -2.35 -2.08
N GLN A 108 15.83 -1.19 -2.27
CA GLN A 108 15.33 0.10 -1.78
C GLN A 108 13.96 0.46 -2.36
N PHE A 109 13.74 0.16 -3.64
CA PHE A 109 12.46 0.41 -4.31
C PHE A 109 11.33 -0.38 -3.64
N MET A 110 11.57 -1.66 -3.32
CA MET A 110 10.56 -2.49 -2.67
C MET A 110 10.34 -2.12 -1.22
N ARG A 111 11.42 -1.77 -0.50
CA ARG A 111 11.33 -1.21 0.84
C ARG A 111 10.45 0.03 0.86
N GLN A 112 10.70 0.97 -0.05
CA GLN A 112 9.93 2.21 -0.20
C GLN A 112 8.46 1.92 -0.54
N SER A 113 8.19 1.04 -1.50
CA SER A 113 6.83 0.64 -1.88
C SER A 113 6.05 0.08 -0.69
N CYS A 114 6.68 -0.77 0.12
CA CYS A 114 6.10 -1.31 1.35
C CYS A 114 5.74 -0.19 2.35
N PHE A 115 6.66 0.72 2.65
CA PHE A 115 6.40 1.85 3.55
C PHE A 115 5.31 2.80 3.03
N ASN A 116 5.31 3.10 1.73
CA ASN A 116 4.30 3.94 1.10
C ASN A 116 2.90 3.33 1.24
N GLN A 117 2.76 2.01 1.05
CA GLN A 117 1.48 1.34 1.30
C GLN A 117 1.05 1.48 2.76
N MET A 118 1.95 1.29 3.73
CA MET A 118 1.62 1.46 5.15
C MET A 118 1.13 2.88 5.45
N VAL A 119 1.78 3.90 4.87
CA VAL A 119 1.40 5.31 5.03
C VAL A 119 0.02 5.61 4.43
N LEU A 120 -0.25 5.16 3.20
CA LEU A 120 -1.49 5.48 2.48
C LEU A 120 -2.74 4.99 3.19
N TYR A 121 -2.65 3.87 3.93
CA TYR A 121 -3.78 3.30 4.66
C TYR A 121 -3.97 3.85 6.09
N ASN A 122 -3.38 5.03 6.37
CA ASN A 122 -3.73 5.89 7.51
C ASN A 122 -3.53 5.23 8.89
N TYR A 123 -2.43 4.50 9.09
CA TYR A 123 -2.15 3.90 10.39
C TYR A 123 -1.59 4.92 11.39
N ASN A 124 -1.98 4.74 12.65
CA ASN A 124 -1.31 5.31 13.82
C ASN A 124 0.01 4.55 14.02
N LEU A 125 0.93 4.69 13.08
CA LEU A 125 2.29 4.19 13.26
C LEU A 125 2.88 4.97 14.44
N THR A 126 3.46 4.24 15.39
CA THR A 126 4.20 4.86 16.49
C THR A 126 5.50 5.40 15.93
N GLY A 127 5.70 6.71 16.01
CA GLY A 127 6.88 7.40 15.49
C GLY A 127 6.71 7.87 14.03
N ASP A 128 7.83 8.29 13.44
CA ASP A 128 7.86 8.78 12.07
C ASP A 128 8.29 7.65 11.12
N PRO A 129 7.38 7.11 10.28
CA PRO A 129 7.68 5.96 9.42
C PRO A 129 8.64 6.31 8.28
N CYS A 130 8.82 7.60 7.96
CA CYS A 130 9.69 8.03 6.86
C CYS A 130 11.14 8.23 7.31
N GLU A 131 11.41 8.35 8.63
CA GLU A 131 12.77 8.56 9.16
C GLU A 131 13.71 7.38 8.90
N ALA A 132 13.16 6.16 8.70
CA ALA A 132 13.97 4.97 8.42
C ALA A 132 14.42 4.85 6.95
N LEU A 133 14.00 5.78 6.08
CA LEU A 133 14.29 5.78 4.64
C LEU A 133 15.45 6.73 4.31
N SER A 134 16.19 6.39 3.26
CA SER A 134 17.20 7.26 2.65
C SER A 134 16.56 8.36 1.81
N ASN A 135 17.30 9.43 1.52
CA ASN A 135 16.95 10.33 0.42
C ASN A 135 17.31 9.65 -0.92
N PRO A 136 16.45 9.72 -1.97
CA PRO A 136 15.23 10.53 -2.09
C PRO A 136 13.93 9.84 -1.62
N GLU A 137 13.98 8.58 -1.17
CA GLU A 137 12.79 7.80 -0.79
C GLU A 137 11.99 8.45 0.36
N LYS A 138 12.71 9.01 1.34
CA LYS A 138 12.17 9.75 2.49
C LYS A 138 11.30 10.92 2.05
N GLY A 139 11.72 11.68 1.03
CA GLY A 139 10.94 12.78 0.47
C GLY A 139 9.61 12.31 -0.14
N THR A 140 9.64 11.20 -0.89
CA THR A 140 8.43 10.59 -1.47
C THR A 140 7.48 10.07 -0.39
N CYS A 141 8.02 9.46 0.66
CA CYS A 141 7.25 8.98 1.80
C CYS A 141 6.52 10.13 2.51
N TYR A 142 7.25 11.22 2.82
CA TYR A 142 6.66 12.40 3.44
C TYR A 142 5.62 13.09 2.56
N ARG A 143 5.84 13.17 1.25
CA ARG A 143 4.83 13.67 0.31
C ARG A 143 3.55 12.83 0.33
N SER A 144 3.69 11.50 0.42
CA SER A 144 2.55 10.59 0.53
C SER A 144 1.80 10.76 1.85
N LEU A 145 2.52 10.94 2.97
CA LEU A 145 1.94 11.26 4.28
C LEU A 145 1.18 12.59 4.24
N ALA A 146 1.81 13.64 3.71
CA ALA A 146 1.21 14.95 3.56
C ALA A 146 -0.11 14.86 2.78
N ASN A 147 -0.09 14.20 1.62
CA ASN A 147 -1.27 14.04 0.76
C ASN A 147 -2.37 13.18 1.40
N SER A 148 -2.02 12.14 2.17
CA SER A 148 -2.98 11.27 2.85
C SER A 148 -3.62 11.97 4.05
N LYS A 149 -2.80 12.59 4.91
CA LYS A 149 -3.21 13.23 6.17
C LYS A 149 -3.69 14.67 5.99
N LYS A 150 -3.47 15.27 4.81
CA LYS A 150 -3.75 16.67 4.50
C LYS A 150 -2.99 17.64 5.43
N ASP A 151 -1.79 17.25 5.84
CA ASP A 151 -0.95 17.97 6.80
C ASP A 151 0.37 18.40 6.15
N GLU A 152 0.53 19.71 6.00
CA GLU A 152 1.70 20.37 5.42
C GLU A 152 3.00 20.18 6.21
N ASN A 153 2.92 19.87 7.51
CA ASN A 153 4.12 19.67 8.32
C ASN A 153 4.97 18.50 7.80
N TYR A 154 4.35 17.51 7.15
CA TYR A 154 5.10 16.46 6.47
C TYR A 154 5.86 16.96 5.24
N CYS A 155 5.33 17.91 4.46
CA CYS A 155 6.08 18.53 3.37
C CYS A 155 7.28 19.31 3.89
N LEU A 156 7.17 19.93 5.07
CA LEU A 156 8.26 20.71 5.67
C LEU A 156 9.44 19.84 6.13
N LYS A 157 9.22 18.55 6.37
CA LYS A 157 10.27 17.55 6.69
C LYS A 157 11.03 17.03 5.48
N ILE A 158 10.64 17.42 4.27
CA ILE A 158 11.33 17.04 3.05
C ILE A 158 12.55 17.94 2.87
N ASP A 159 13.74 17.34 2.96
CA ASP A 159 14.99 18.02 2.64
C ASP A 159 15.09 18.33 1.14
N MET A 160 15.82 19.38 0.79
CA MET A 160 16.22 19.60 -0.60
C MET A 160 17.13 18.45 -1.03
N ASP A 161 16.75 17.75 -2.09
CA ASP A 161 17.58 16.66 -2.60
C ASP A 161 18.78 17.21 -3.39
N SER A 162 19.86 16.44 -3.40
CA SER A 162 21.09 16.79 -4.12
C SER A 162 20.94 16.68 -5.65
N TYR A 163 19.81 16.20 -6.15
CA TYR A 163 19.59 15.86 -7.55
C TYR A 163 18.87 16.97 -8.33
N GLY A 164 18.74 18.16 -7.73
CA GLY A 164 18.12 19.33 -8.38
C GLY A 164 16.60 19.26 -8.45
N GLY A 165 16.00 18.26 -7.80
CA GLY A 165 14.56 18.21 -7.56
C GLY A 165 14.20 19.04 -6.34
N ASN A 166 12.96 19.54 -6.32
CA ASN A 166 12.39 20.12 -5.11
C ASN A 166 11.16 19.34 -4.68
N PRO A 167 11.33 18.16 -4.06
CA PRO A 167 10.22 17.33 -3.63
C PRO A 167 9.33 18.06 -2.62
N LYS A 168 9.87 19.01 -1.84
CA LYS A 168 9.11 19.91 -0.96
C LYS A 168 8.17 20.82 -1.76
N PHE A 169 8.64 21.45 -2.83
CA PHE A 169 7.81 22.23 -3.75
C PHE A 169 6.64 21.41 -4.30
N ASN A 170 6.93 20.24 -4.85
CA ASN A 170 5.90 19.36 -5.41
C ASN A 170 4.89 18.92 -4.34
N CYS A 171 5.34 18.67 -3.12
CA CYS A 171 4.47 18.33 -2.00
C CYS A 171 3.52 19.46 -1.62
N LEU A 172 4.02 20.70 -1.50
CA LEU A 172 3.20 21.86 -1.15
C LEU A 172 2.21 22.22 -2.26
N VAL A 173 2.60 22.09 -3.54
CA VAL A 173 1.70 22.28 -4.69
C VAL A 173 0.55 21.27 -4.65
N ASP A 174 0.86 19.98 -4.46
CA ASP A 174 -0.17 18.94 -4.34
C ASP A 174 -1.16 19.26 -3.23
N LEU A 175 -0.66 19.63 -2.04
CA LEU A 175 -1.50 19.98 -0.91
C LEU A 175 -2.34 21.22 -1.15
N ALA A 176 -1.79 22.27 -1.79
CA ALA A 176 -2.54 23.47 -2.17
C ALA A 176 -3.70 23.11 -3.10
N ILE A 177 -3.48 22.23 -4.07
CA ILE A 177 -4.52 21.72 -5.00
C ILE A 177 -5.58 20.89 -4.26
N ILE A 178 -5.15 20.03 -3.34
CA ILE A 178 -6.02 19.12 -2.61
C ILE A 178 -6.89 19.87 -1.60
N LYS A 179 -6.31 20.83 -0.86
CA LYS A 179 -6.99 21.63 0.17
C LYS A 179 -7.69 22.87 -0.40
N ASN A 180 -7.52 23.14 -1.71
CA ASN A 180 -7.92 24.40 -2.35
C ASN A 180 -7.44 25.64 -1.56
N ASN A 181 -6.17 25.61 -1.12
CA ASN A 181 -5.58 26.62 -0.25
C ASN A 181 -4.21 27.03 -0.80
N ASP A 182 -4.17 28.12 -1.55
CA ASP A 182 -2.96 28.66 -2.19
C ASP A 182 -1.97 29.27 -1.19
N LYS A 183 -2.41 29.62 0.03
CA LYS A 183 -1.54 30.11 1.11
C LYS A 183 -0.49 29.08 1.53
N LEU A 184 -0.70 27.79 1.25
CA LEU A 184 0.32 26.76 1.47
C LEU A 184 1.58 26.99 0.64
N CYS A 185 1.47 27.67 -0.51
CA CYS A 185 2.61 28.07 -1.31
C CYS A 185 3.50 29.12 -0.64
N ASP A 186 2.97 29.87 0.35
CA ASP A 186 3.74 30.86 1.10
C ASP A 186 4.70 30.22 2.12
N LEU A 187 4.61 28.89 2.32
CA LEU A 187 5.56 28.12 3.12
C LEU A 187 6.86 27.77 2.36
N LEU A 188 6.94 28.13 1.06
CA LEU A 188 8.16 28.01 0.29
C LEU A 188 9.14 29.11 0.68
N ASP A 189 10.40 28.74 0.89
CA ASP A 189 11.45 29.71 1.19
C ASP A 189 11.69 30.63 0.00
N SER A 190 11.93 31.91 0.29
CA SER A 190 12.45 32.91 -0.64
C SER A 190 13.76 32.51 -1.31
N SER A 191 14.54 31.60 -0.70
CA SER A 191 15.79 31.07 -1.25
C SER A 191 15.60 30.08 -2.42
N MET A 192 14.36 29.71 -2.74
CA MET A 192 14.07 28.77 -3.83
C MET A 192 14.38 29.38 -5.21
N PRO A 193 14.81 28.55 -6.18
CA PRO A 193 14.97 28.98 -7.57
C PRO A 193 13.72 29.69 -8.11
N GLU A 194 13.91 30.67 -9.01
CA GLU A 194 12.80 31.50 -9.54
C GLU A 194 11.65 30.67 -10.15
N ASN A 195 11.94 29.49 -10.71
CA ASN A 195 10.97 28.57 -11.29
C ASN A 195 10.28 27.65 -10.27
N MET A 196 10.61 27.73 -8.98
CA MET A 196 10.09 26.90 -7.88
C MET A 196 9.73 27.73 -6.65
N ASN A 197 9.25 28.96 -6.86
CA ASN A 197 8.85 29.89 -5.81
C ASN A 197 7.34 29.86 -5.51
N SER A 198 6.91 30.60 -4.48
CA SER A 198 5.49 30.75 -4.09
C SER A 198 4.60 31.14 -5.27
N THR A 199 5.02 32.10 -6.10
CA THR A 199 4.27 32.55 -7.28
C THR A 199 3.99 31.40 -8.26
N THR A 200 4.98 30.56 -8.52
CA THR A 200 4.84 29.42 -9.43
C THR A 200 3.92 28.35 -8.83
N CYS A 201 4.04 28.09 -7.53
CA CYS A 201 3.15 27.19 -6.81
C CYS A 201 1.68 27.67 -6.87
N LYS A 202 1.41 28.95 -6.57
CA LYS A 202 0.05 29.53 -6.61
C LYS A 202 -0.56 29.42 -8.01
N ARG A 203 0.23 29.71 -9.05
CA ARG A 203 -0.20 29.57 -10.45
C ARG A 203 -0.55 28.13 -10.79
N ALA A 204 0.30 27.17 -10.40
CA ALA A 204 0.05 25.75 -10.64
C ALA A 204 -1.24 25.27 -9.95
N ALA A 205 -1.43 25.64 -8.68
CA ALA A 205 -2.63 25.27 -7.93
C ALA A 205 -3.91 25.86 -8.54
N ALA A 206 -3.90 27.15 -8.88
CA ALA A 206 -5.03 27.83 -9.50
C ALA A 206 -5.41 27.24 -10.87
N ASN A 207 -4.43 26.82 -11.67
CA ASN A 207 -4.69 26.19 -12.96
C ASN A 207 -5.43 24.86 -12.82
N VAL A 208 -5.01 24.01 -11.88
CA VAL A 208 -5.67 22.71 -11.65
C VAL A 208 -7.08 22.89 -11.09
N ASN A 209 -7.29 23.86 -10.21
CA ASN A 209 -8.62 24.11 -9.65
C ASN A 209 -9.61 24.63 -10.70
N ARG A 210 -9.18 25.54 -11.59
CA ARG A 210 -9.98 25.97 -12.75
C ARG A 210 -10.37 24.80 -13.66
N GLN A 211 -9.47 23.85 -13.90
CA GLN A 211 -9.79 22.65 -14.69
C GLN A 211 -10.81 21.74 -14.01
N LYS A 212 -10.79 21.64 -12.67
CA LYS A 212 -11.80 20.87 -11.92
C LYS A 212 -13.19 21.51 -12.01
N GLU A 213 -13.27 22.83 -11.92
CA GLU A 213 -14.53 23.59 -12.05
C GLU A 213 -15.15 23.39 -13.44
N VAL A 214 -14.37 23.52 -14.51
CA VAL A 214 -14.85 23.26 -15.88
C VAL A 214 -15.37 21.83 -16.06
N ARG A 215 -14.74 20.83 -15.44
CA ARG A 215 -15.19 19.44 -15.50
C ARG A 215 -16.49 19.18 -14.74
N GLN A 216 -16.84 20.01 -13.76
CA GLN A 216 -18.07 19.88 -12.99
C GLN A 216 -19.28 20.53 -13.67
N THR A 217 -19.04 21.43 -14.62
CA THR A 217 -20.09 22.11 -15.40
C THR A 217 -20.51 21.38 -16.68
N LEU A 218 -19.81 20.31 -17.05
CA LEU A 218 -20.09 19.45 -18.21
C LEU A 218 -20.83 18.19 -17.77
#